data_AF-A0A7S1QBL4-F1
#
_entry.id   AF-A0A7S1QBL4-F1
#
_cell.length_a   1.000
_cell.length_b   1.000
_cell.length_c   1.000
_cell.angle_alpha   90.00
_cell.angle_beta   90.00
_cell.angle_gamma   90.00
#
_symmetry.space_group_name_H-M   'P 1'
#
loop_
_entity.id
_entity.type
_entity.pdbx_description
1 polymer ?
#
loop_
_entity_poly.entity_id
_entity_poly.type
_entity_poly.pdbx_seq_one_letter_code
_entity_poly.pdbx_strand_id
1 'polypeptide(L)'
;GSFAQLGVLGYVWHQYTPARACLTAPLHCLCHPASSDPWGFTVAFSAAFALLMWLVSLRTLPFTGTSDPSIVDRLWSIMPWIYAWYWAIAGGFAPRPLLQALLSSAWGVRLTYNFFLKGGFSGGEDYRWAVVRTWYGGWRWEAFNLIFICLFQQVLLLSFS
;
A
#
# COMPACT_ATOMS: atom_id res chain seq x y z
N GLY A 1 26.29 -2.95 -12.07
CA GLY A 1 25.25 -3.35 -13.05
C GLY A 1 23.88 -2.88 -12.59
N SER A 2 23.21 -3.67 -11.76
CA SER A 2 21.80 -3.45 -11.41
C SER A 2 21.52 -2.22 -10.54
N PHE A 3 22.37 -1.91 -9.56
CA PHE A 3 22.20 -0.69 -8.74
C PHE A 3 22.27 0.60 -9.55
N ALA A 4 23.18 0.67 -10.53
CA ALA A 4 23.28 1.82 -11.42
C ALA A 4 22.04 1.93 -12.32
N GLN A 5 21.54 0.81 -12.85
CA GLN A 5 20.31 0.79 -13.64
C GLN A 5 19.08 1.24 -12.84
N LEU A 6 18.90 0.72 -11.62
CA LEU A 6 17.82 1.13 -10.73
C LEU A 6 17.95 2.61 -10.33
N GLY A 7 19.18 3.08 -10.06
CA GLY A 7 19.45 4.47 -9.75
C GLY A 7 19.13 5.42 -10.90
N VAL A 8 19.50 5.06 -12.14
CA VAL A 8 19.20 5.85 -13.34
C VAL A 8 17.69 5.85 -13.61
N LEU A 9 17.03 4.70 -13.57
CA LEU A 9 15.58 4.60 -13.77
C LEU A 9 14.82 5.39 -12.69
N GLY A 10 15.23 5.27 -11.43
CA GLY A 10 14.65 6.03 -10.33
C GLY A 10 14.85 7.54 -10.48
N TYR A 11 16.05 7.97 -10.91
CA TYR A 11 16.33 9.38 -11.19
C TYR A 11 15.46 9.91 -12.33
N VAL A 12 15.40 9.21 -13.47
CA VAL A 12 14.59 9.61 -14.62
C VAL A 12 13.12 9.66 -14.23
N TRP A 13 12.60 8.63 -13.56
CA TRP A 13 11.21 8.62 -13.09
C TRP A 13 10.93 9.78 -12.13
N HIS A 14 11.83 10.07 -11.20
CA HIS A 14 11.66 11.20 -10.27
C HIS A 14 11.70 12.56 -10.99
N GLN A 15 12.54 12.73 -12.02
CA GLN A 15 12.66 14.02 -12.71
C GLN A 15 11.53 14.29 -13.70
N TYR A 16 11.01 13.24 -14.34
CA TYR A 16 10.10 13.34 -15.48
C TYR A 16 8.67 12.89 -15.19
N THR A 17 8.30 12.72 -13.92
CA THR A 17 6.91 12.45 -13.53
C THR A 17 6.32 13.57 -12.66
N PRO A 18 4.98 13.78 -12.73
CA PRO A 18 4.29 14.71 -11.84
C PRO A 18 4.47 14.42 -10.35
N ALA A 19 4.86 13.17 -10.01
CA ALA A 19 5.10 12.75 -8.64
C ALA A 19 6.20 13.53 -7.93
N ARG A 20 7.14 14.13 -8.67
CA ARG A 20 8.22 14.96 -8.10
C ARG A 20 7.70 16.01 -7.12
N ALA A 21 6.67 16.76 -7.51
CA ALA A 21 6.14 17.85 -6.69
C ALA A 21 5.63 17.34 -5.34
N CYS A 22 4.87 16.23 -5.35
CA CYS A 22 4.38 15.59 -4.15
C CYS A 22 5.49 14.89 -3.35
N LEU A 23 6.54 14.36 -3.99
CA LEU A 23 7.68 13.76 -3.28
C LEU A 23 8.55 14.80 -2.58
N THR A 24 8.67 16.02 -3.11
CA THR A 24 9.40 17.12 -2.47
C THR A 24 8.67 17.73 -1.28
N ALA A 25 7.33 17.71 -1.28
CA ALA A 25 6.49 18.26 -0.23
C ALA A 25 5.30 17.32 0.08
N PRO A 26 5.56 16.12 0.65
CA PRO A 26 4.56 15.06 0.77
C PRO A 26 3.39 15.47 1.67
N LEU A 27 3.66 16.14 2.78
CA LEU A 27 2.61 16.59 3.70
C LEU A 27 1.67 17.60 3.04
N HIS A 28 2.20 18.55 2.27
CA HIS A 28 1.39 19.54 1.56
C HIS A 28 0.44 18.86 0.56
N CYS A 29 0.96 17.90 -0.22
CA CYS A 29 0.20 17.14 -1.20
C CYS A 29 -0.89 16.28 -0.55
N LEU A 30 -0.57 15.59 0.56
CA LEU A 30 -1.52 14.76 1.30
C LEU A 30 -2.64 15.59 1.97
N CYS A 31 -2.34 16.81 2.43
CA CYS A 31 -3.34 17.70 3.02
C CYS A 31 -4.23 18.40 1.98
N HIS A 32 -3.79 18.53 0.73
CA HIS A 32 -4.53 19.19 -0.35
C HIS A 32 -4.72 18.27 -1.56
N PRO A 33 -5.48 17.16 -1.40
CA PRO A 33 -5.66 16.17 -2.47
C PRO A 33 -6.31 16.73 -3.73
N ALA A 34 -7.22 17.71 -3.59
CA ALA A 34 -7.98 18.26 -4.71
C ALA A 34 -7.17 19.21 -5.61
N SER A 35 -6.11 19.84 -5.08
CA SER A 35 -5.24 20.74 -5.85
C SER A 35 -3.94 20.06 -6.30
N SER A 36 -3.71 18.84 -5.86
CA SER A 36 -2.51 18.07 -6.20
C SER A 36 -2.73 17.26 -7.47
N ASP A 37 -1.65 17.00 -8.21
CA ASP A 37 -1.69 16.08 -9.35
C ASP A 37 -2.13 14.67 -8.86
N PRO A 38 -3.10 14.01 -9.53
CA PRO A 38 -3.62 12.73 -9.07
C PRO A 38 -2.60 11.60 -8.97
N TRP A 39 -1.64 11.58 -9.91
CA TRP A 39 -0.55 10.60 -9.90
C TRP A 39 0.42 10.91 -8.75
N GLY A 40 0.81 12.17 -8.57
CA GLY A 40 1.70 12.55 -7.47
C GLY A 40 1.10 12.31 -6.08
N PHE A 41 -0.21 12.58 -5.93
CA PHE A 41 -0.92 12.27 -4.69
C PHE A 41 -0.93 10.77 -4.40
N THR A 42 -1.27 9.92 -5.37
CA THR A 42 -1.32 8.46 -5.17
C THR A 42 0.04 7.87 -4.83
N VAL A 43 1.12 8.37 -5.43
CA VAL A 43 2.50 8.02 -5.04
C VAL A 43 2.76 8.40 -3.58
N ALA A 44 2.54 9.66 -3.18
CA ALA A 44 2.80 10.11 -1.81
C ALA A 44 1.92 9.37 -0.79
N PHE A 45 0.65 9.15 -1.13
CA PHE A 45 -0.30 8.38 -0.32
C PHE A 45 0.16 6.93 -0.16
N SER A 46 0.57 6.27 -1.25
CA SER A 46 1.05 4.88 -1.19
C SER A 46 2.27 4.71 -0.30
N ALA A 47 3.23 5.64 -0.35
CA ALA A 47 4.42 5.64 0.49
C ALA A 47 4.08 5.92 1.96
N ALA A 48 3.24 6.93 2.23
CA ALA A 48 2.79 7.27 3.58
C ALA A 48 1.95 6.14 4.19
N PHE A 49 1.10 5.50 3.39
CA PHE A 49 0.27 4.39 3.83
C PHE A 49 1.08 3.12 4.08
N ALA A 50 2.10 2.82 3.25
CA ALA A 50 3.05 1.74 3.52
C ALA A 50 3.79 1.96 4.84
N LEU A 51 4.25 3.20 5.09
CA LEU A 51 4.90 3.56 6.36
C LEU A 51 3.92 3.42 7.53
N LEU A 52 2.67 3.89 7.38
CA LEU A 52 1.63 3.74 8.39
C LEU A 52 1.35 2.28 8.71
N MET A 53 1.16 1.42 7.70
CA MET A 53 0.93 -0.01 7.90
C MET A 53 2.10 -0.66 8.64
N TRP A 54 3.34 -0.31 8.27
CA TRP A 54 4.51 -0.80 8.99
C TRP A 54 4.51 -0.33 10.45
N LEU A 55 4.29 0.95 10.72
CA LEU A 55 4.19 1.48 12.08
C LEU A 55 3.09 0.78 12.90
N VAL A 56 1.92 0.54 12.29
CA VAL A 56 0.83 -0.17 12.95
C VAL A 56 1.20 -1.64 13.17
N SER A 57 1.96 -2.28 12.27
CA SER A 57 2.46 -3.64 12.48
C SER A 57 3.38 -3.75 13.70
N LEU A 58 4.11 -2.68 14.05
CA LEU A 58 4.98 -2.64 15.24
C LEU A 58 4.18 -2.57 16.56
N ARG A 59 2.88 -2.31 16.54
CA ARG A 59 2.05 -2.17 17.76
C ARG A 59 2.09 -3.41 18.67
N THR A 60 2.34 -4.59 18.11
CA THR A 60 2.39 -5.86 18.84
C THR A 60 3.75 -6.12 19.47
N LEU A 61 4.80 -5.43 19.02
CA LEU A 61 6.18 -5.63 19.46
C LEU A 61 6.34 -5.58 21.00
N PRO A 62 5.71 -4.65 21.75
CA PRO A 62 5.83 -4.61 23.21
C PRO A 62 5.19 -5.81 23.93
N PHE A 63 4.22 -6.49 23.29
CA PHE A 63 3.41 -7.54 23.92
C PHE A 63 3.84 -8.95 23.50
N THR A 64 4.16 -9.14 22.22
CA THR A 64 4.51 -10.46 21.65
C THR A 64 5.99 -10.59 21.33
N GLY A 65 6.76 -9.50 21.40
CA GLY A 65 8.15 -9.47 20.95
C GLY A 65 8.32 -9.47 19.43
N THR A 66 7.23 -9.38 18.66
CA THR A 66 7.23 -9.40 17.20
C THR A 66 6.20 -8.44 16.60
N SER A 67 6.44 -7.94 15.39
CA SER A 67 5.46 -7.18 14.61
C SER A 67 4.42 -8.09 13.94
N ASP A 68 3.20 -7.58 13.74
CA ASP A 68 2.07 -8.25 13.06
C ASP A 68 1.93 -7.73 11.61
N PRO A 69 2.63 -8.33 10.62
CA PRO A 69 2.51 -7.94 9.21
C PRO A 69 1.14 -8.27 8.60
N SER A 70 0.38 -9.16 9.23
CA SER A 70 -0.93 -9.62 8.74
C SER A 70 -1.96 -8.50 8.64
N ILE A 71 -1.70 -7.32 9.24
CA ILE A 71 -2.53 -6.14 9.02
C ILE A 71 -2.64 -5.77 7.54
N VAL A 72 -1.57 -5.96 6.77
CA VAL A 72 -1.55 -5.68 5.33
C VAL A 72 -2.52 -6.63 4.61
N ASP A 73 -2.48 -7.92 4.96
CA ASP A 73 -3.37 -8.94 4.40
C ASP A 73 -4.85 -8.64 4.68
N ARG A 74 -5.16 -8.16 5.90
CA ARG A 74 -6.53 -7.78 6.29
C ARG A 74 -7.06 -6.58 5.52
N LEU A 75 -6.17 -5.64 5.15
CA LEU A 75 -6.55 -4.44 4.40
C LEU A 75 -6.65 -4.70 2.88
N TRP A 76 -6.09 -5.80 2.38
CA TRP A 76 -6.04 -6.10 0.96
C TRP A 76 -7.42 -6.25 0.29
N SER A 77 -8.46 -6.65 1.04
CA SER A 77 -9.82 -6.70 0.48
C SER A 77 -10.49 -5.33 0.36
N ILE A 78 -9.89 -4.29 0.96
CA ILE A 78 -10.41 -2.93 1.04
C ILE A 78 -9.63 -1.97 0.13
N MET A 79 -8.31 -2.06 0.14
CA MET A 79 -7.45 -1.09 -0.55
C MET A 79 -7.68 -0.97 -2.06
N PRO A 80 -7.86 -2.05 -2.85
CA PRO A 80 -7.96 -1.96 -4.31
C PRO A 80 -9.09 -1.06 -4.79
N TRP A 81 -10.27 -1.15 -4.17
CA TRP A 81 -11.41 -0.34 -4.58
C TRP A 81 -11.33 1.10 -4.07
N ILE A 82 -10.64 1.37 -2.95
CA ILE A 82 -10.32 2.76 -2.54
C ILE A 82 -9.47 3.45 -3.61
N TYR A 83 -8.42 2.78 -4.11
CA TYR A 83 -7.57 3.32 -5.19
C TYR A 83 -8.37 3.55 -6.48
N ALA A 84 -9.20 2.58 -6.86
CA ALA A 84 -10.02 2.70 -8.07
C ALA A 84 -11.04 3.85 -7.96
N TRP A 85 -11.68 4.05 -6.80
CA TRP A 85 -12.59 5.17 -6.56
C TRP A 85 -11.87 6.52 -6.61
N TYR A 86 -10.65 6.61 -6.06
CA TYR A 86 -9.85 7.83 -6.16
C TYR A 86 -9.64 8.24 -7.63
N TRP A 87 -9.23 7.30 -8.49
CA TRP A 87 -9.04 7.57 -9.92
C TRP A 87 -10.35 7.83 -10.68
N ALA A 88 -11.45 7.18 -10.28
CA ALA A 88 -12.76 7.49 -10.83
C ALA A 88 -13.17 8.94 -10.52
N ILE A 89 -12.94 9.41 -9.29
CA ILE A 89 -13.24 10.79 -8.89
C ILE A 89 -12.31 11.78 -9.58
N ALA A 90 -10.99 11.53 -9.54
CA ALA A 90 -9.99 12.41 -10.15
C ALA A 90 -10.15 12.52 -11.69
N GLY A 91 -10.60 11.44 -12.33
CA GLY A 91 -10.91 11.41 -13.76
C GLY A 91 -12.31 11.92 -14.13
N GLY A 92 -13.05 12.55 -13.21
CA GLY A 92 -14.38 13.10 -13.48
C GLY A 92 -15.42 12.04 -13.84
N PHE A 93 -15.32 10.85 -13.24
CA PHE A 93 -16.18 9.69 -13.48
C PHE A 93 -16.20 9.21 -14.94
N ALA A 94 -15.06 9.31 -15.64
CA ALA A 94 -14.91 8.73 -16.96
C ALA A 94 -15.33 7.23 -16.96
N PRO A 95 -15.93 6.72 -18.05
CA PRO A 95 -16.53 5.38 -18.05
C PRO A 95 -15.58 4.24 -17.67
N ARG A 96 -14.32 4.31 -18.12
CA ARG A 96 -13.29 3.30 -17.86
C ARG A 96 -12.90 3.19 -16.37
N PRO A 97 -12.41 4.25 -15.69
CA PRO A 97 -12.09 4.17 -14.27
C PRO A 97 -13.33 3.95 -13.39
N LEU A 98 -14.49 4.46 -13.78
CA LEU A 98 -15.74 4.18 -13.07
C LEU A 98 -16.10 2.68 -13.11
N LEU A 99 -15.98 2.04 -14.28
CA LEU A 99 -16.20 0.60 -14.40
C LEU A 99 -15.21 -0.20 -13.53
N GLN A 100 -13.93 0.19 -13.53
CA GLN A 100 -12.91 -0.41 -12.67
C GLN A 100 -13.24 -0.25 -11.18
N ALA A 101 -13.71 0.93 -10.75
CA ALA A 101 -14.14 1.18 -9.38
C ALA A 101 -15.34 0.31 -8.96
N LEU A 102 -16.34 0.17 -9.83
CA LEU A 102 -17.53 -0.65 -9.56
C LEU A 102 -17.18 -2.15 -9.48
N LEU A 103 -16.40 -2.66 -10.44
CA LEU A 103 -15.98 -4.07 -10.46
C LEU A 103 -15.09 -4.40 -9.26
N SER A 104 -14.11 -3.55 -8.95
CA SER A 104 -13.26 -3.72 -7.77
C SER A 104 -14.06 -3.63 -6.47
N SER A 105 -15.09 -2.78 -6.39
CA SER A 105 -15.99 -2.71 -5.22
C SER A 105 -16.79 -4.00 -5.05
N ALA A 106 -17.40 -4.53 -6.11
CA ALA A 106 -18.15 -5.78 -6.06
C ALA A 106 -17.26 -6.96 -5.62
N TRP A 107 -16.06 -7.05 -6.17
CA TRP A 107 -15.06 -8.05 -5.78
C TRP A 107 -14.56 -7.85 -4.34
N GLY A 108 -14.25 -6.61 -3.96
CA GLY A 108 -13.76 -6.24 -2.63
C GLY A 108 -14.79 -6.52 -1.53
N VAL A 109 -16.06 -6.20 -1.76
CA VAL A 109 -17.18 -6.53 -0.85
C VAL A 109 -17.30 -8.04 -0.67
N ARG A 110 -17.27 -8.82 -1.77
CA ARG A 110 -17.30 -10.29 -1.71
C ARG A 110 -16.14 -10.83 -0.87
N LEU A 111 -14.91 -10.35 -1.10
CA LEU A 111 -13.74 -10.81 -0.36
C LEU A 111 -13.80 -10.42 1.12
N THR A 112 -14.15 -9.18 1.41
CA THR A 112 -14.26 -8.66 2.78
C THR A 112 -15.30 -9.46 3.56
N TYR A 113 -16.45 -9.78 2.95
CA TYR A 113 -17.47 -10.61 3.55
C TYR A 113 -16.98 -12.05 3.80
N ASN A 114 -16.32 -12.67 2.82
CA ASN A 114 -15.77 -14.02 2.99
C ASN A 114 -14.72 -14.07 4.11
N PHE A 115 -13.85 -13.07 4.16
CA PHE A 115 -12.80 -12.96 5.17
C PHE A 115 -13.38 -12.71 6.57
N PHE A 116 -14.43 -11.90 6.68
CA PHE A 116 -15.18 -11.71 7.92
C PHE A 116 -15.80 -13.01 8.43
N LEU A 117 -16.49 -13.77 7.58
CA LEU A 117 -17.10 -15.06 7.97
C LEU A 117 -16.07 -16.09 8.44
N LYS A 118 -14.85 -16.05 7.90
CA LYS A 118 -13.74 -16.90 8.32
C LYS A 118 -13.02 -16.39 9.58
N GLY A 119 -13.51 -15.33 10.20
CA GLY A 119 -12.90 -14.73 11.39
C GLY A 119 -11.59 -14.00 11.10
N GLY A 120 -11.32 -13.61 9.86
CA GLY A 120 -10.06 -12.97 9.47
C GLY A 120 -9.81 -11.61 10.14
N PHE A 121 -10.85 -10.97 10.69
CA PHE A 121 -10.76 -9.74 11.47
C PHE A 121 -10.70 -9.96 12.99
N SER A 122 -10.73 -11.21 13.46
CA SER A 122 -10.70 -11.53 14.91
C SER A 122 -9.38 -11.20 15.60
N GLY A 123 -8.33 -10.90 14.83
CA GLY A 123 -6.99 -10.60 15.35
C GLY A 123 -6.03 -11.78 15.16
N GLY A 124 -4.78 -11.59 15.59
CA GLY A 124 -3.74 -12.62 15.49
C GLY A 124 -2.94 -12.59 14.19
N GLU A 125 -1.67 -12.93 14.32
CA GLU A 125 -0.75 -13.03 13.19
C GLU A 125 -1.06 -14.29 12.35
N ASP A 126 -1.02 -14.18 11.02
CA ASP A 126 -1.09 -15.35 10.13
C ASP A 126 0.12 -16.27 10.39
N TYR A 127 -0.14 -17.57 10.55
CA TYR A 127 0.89 -18.58 10.87
C TYR A 127 2.03 -18.64 9.84
N ARG A 128 1.78 -18.21 8.59
CA ARG A 128 2.79 -18.15 7.52
C ARG A 128 3.91 -17.19 7.88
N TRP A 129 3.58 -16.08 8.52
CA TRP A 129 4.56 -15.07 8.90
C TRP A 129 5.52 -15.57 9.98
N ALA A 130 5.05 -16.43 10.90
CA ALA A 130 5.93 -17.10 11.85
C ALA A 130 7.00 -17.98 11.16
N VAL A 131 6.64 -18.67 10.07
CA VAL A 131 7.58 -19.48 9.28
C VAL A 131 8.59 -18.57 8.56
N VAL A 132 8.11 -17.53 7.86
CA VAL A 132 9.00 -16.61 7.11
C VAL A 132 9.93 -15.83 8.05
N ARG A 133 9.48 -15.51 9.26
CA ARG A 133 10.31 -14.87 10.29
C ARG A 133 11.54 -15.70 10.64
N THR A 134 11.49 -17.02 10.53
CA THR A 134 12.68 -17.87 10.75
C THR A 134 13.79 -17.64 9.73
N TRP A 135 13.46 -17.07 8.55
CA TRP A 135 14.43 -16.78 7.50
C TRP A 135 15.16 -15.45 7.73
N TYR A 136 14.57 -14.54 8.53
CA TYR A 136 15.09 -13.19 8.76
C TYR A 136 15.20 -12.88 10.25
N GLY A 137 16.42 -12.91 10.79
CA GLY A 137 16.67 -12.57 12.21
C GLY A 137 16.72 -11.06 12.48
N GLY A 138 16.15 -10.64 13.62
CA GLY A 138 16.29 -9.30 14.18
C GLY A 138 15.80 -8.19 13.25
N TRP A 139 16.63 -7.16 13.03
CA TRP A 139 16.27 -6.01 12.20
C TRP A 139 15.96 -6.34 10.74
N ARG A 140 16.47 -7.47 10.22
CA ARG A 140 16.20 -7.91 8.83
C ARG A 140 14.74 -8.26 8.63
N TRP A 141 14.05 -8.73 9.67
CA TRP A 141 12.62 -8.98 9.65
C TRP A 141 11.84 -7.68 9.40
N GLU A 142 12.19 -6.60 10.09
CA GLU A 142 11.50 -5.33 9.92
C GLU A 142 11.80 -4.67 8.58
N ALA A 143 13.03 -4.81 8.05
CA ALA A 143 13.35 -4.37 6.70
C ALA A 143 12.52 -5.14 5.65
N PHE A 144 12.36 -6.46 5.82
CA PHE A 144 11.50 -7.27 4.97
C PHE A 144 10.03 -6.86 5.11
N ASN A 145 9.54 -6.66 6.33
CA ASN A 145 8.17 -6.23 6.60
C ASN A 145 7.86 -4.87 5.93
N LEU A 146 8.75 -3.89 6.07
CA LEU A 146 8.56 -2.57 5.45
C LEU A 146 8.63 -2.63 3.91
N ILE A 147 9.70 -3.21 3.36
CA ILE A 147 9.98 -3.14 1.91
C ILE A 147 9.14 -4.15 1.13
N PHE A 148 9.04 -5.38 1.60
CA PHE A 148 8.38 -6.45 0.87
C PHE A 148 6.91 -6.61 1.25
N ILE A 149 6.54 -6.50 2.52
CA ILE A 149 5.13 -6.70 2.90
C ILE A 149 4.35 -5.40 2.70
N CYS A 150 4.79 -4.30 3.30
CA CYS A 150 4.04 -3.04 3.26
C CYS A 150 4.19 -2.32 1.91
N LEU A 151 5.43 -2.05 1.46
CA LEU A 151 5.66 -1.22 0.28
C LEU A 151 5.31 -1.94 -1.03
N PHE A 152 5.72 -3.19 -1.21
CA PHE A 152 5.45 -3.92 -2.46
C PHE A 152 3.96 -4.07 -2.75
N GLN A 153 3.14 -4.36 -1.74
CA GLN A 153 1.69 -4.43 -1.87
C GLN A 153 1.10 -3.09 -2.33
N GLN A 154 1.59 -1.97 -1.80
CA GLN A 154 1.17 -0.65 -2.27
C GLN A 154 1.62 -0.33 -3.70
N VAL A 155 2.84 -0.73 -4.09
CA VAL A 155 3.35 -0.56 -5.45
C VAL A 155 2.53 -1.37 -6.46
N LEU A 156 2.10 -2.59 -6.10
CA LEU A 156 1.22 -3.39 -6.94
C LEU A 156 -0.11 -2.67 -7.19
N LEU A 157 -0.73 -2.10 -6.16
CA LEU A 157 -1.97 -1.34 -6.33
C LEU A 157 -1.77 -0.11 -7.22
N LEU A 158 -0.67 0.63 -7.03
CA LEU A 158 -0.32 1.78 -7.86
C LEU A 158 -0.10 1.39 -9.33
N SER A 159 0.41 0.17 -9.60
CA SER A 159 0.69 -0.28 -10.98
C SER A 159 -0.56 -0.57 -11.82
N PHE A 160 -1.69 -0.86 -11.17
CA PHE A 160 -2.97 -1.15 -11.83
C PHE A 160 -3.99 -0.01 -11.68
N SER A 161 -3.59 1.10 -11.05
CA SER A 161 -4.45 2.26 -10.78
C SER A 161 -4.34 3.31 -11.87
#